data_AF-A0A9D1FVB7-F1
#
_entry.id   AF-A0A9D1FVB7-F1
#
_cell.length_a   1.000
_cell.length_b   1.000
_cell.length_c   1.000
_cell.angle_alpha   90.00
_cell.angle_beta   90.00
_cell.angle_gamma   90.00
#
_symmetry.space_group_name_H-M   'P 1'
#
loop_
_entity.id
_entity.type
_entity.pdbx_description
1 polymer ?
#
loop_
_entity_poly.entity_id
_entity_poly.type
_entity_poly.pdbx_seq_one_letter_code
_entity_poly.pdbx_strand_id
1 'polypeptide(L)'
;MAANFDFLKSTDKNLFDIITEAEKLYRDEYFEQCMGQTRRFGENICKNVLGDRRTTEETFDDMLATLKDKSKGNPQEKEFLDDLYFLKRNGNKSVHGSSVKKDGITALECLQRAFEVAISYSVYKNGPSEKLLRRQYDTELLITGKKNKSLSERYSQAKQRSQKQMPKNEISVKKTAAKKEKLSSNKTKNKNQKPKNYQNKSGRISIFWLIMIIAFTISLTTIGFLLLTTIKP
;
A
#
# COMPACT_ATOMS: atom_id res chain seq x y z
N MET A 1 17.98 11.70 -5.73
CA MET A 1 16.55 11.67 -6.10
C MET A 1 15.82 10.82 -5.07
N ALA A 2 14.57 11.13 -4.71
CA ALA A 2 13.83 10.28 -3.78
C ALA A 2 13.38 8.99 -4.50
N ALA A 3 13.48 7.84 -3.84
CA ALA A 3 13.10 6.53 -4.37
C ALA A 3 12.14 5.81 -3.42
N ASN A 4 11.37 4.84 -3.93
CA ASN A 4 10.44 4.08 -3.07
C ASN A 4 11.21 3.33 -1.96
N PHE A 5 12.35 2.76 -2.33
CA PHE A 5 13.17 1.90 -1.47
C PHE A 5 14.20 2.65 -0.61
N ASP A 6 14.15 3.99 -0.52
CA ASP A 6 15.13 4.78 0.26
C ASP A 6 15.29 4.30 1.71
N PHE A 7 14.23 3.74 2.31
CA PHE A 7 14.27 3.21 3.67
C PHE A 7 15.16 1.96 3.81
N LEU A 8 15.37 1.23 2.73
CA LEU A 8 16.16 0.01 2.72
C LEU A 8 17.66 0.30 2.80
N LYS A 9 18.09 1.49 2.37
CA LYS A 9 19.50 1.90 2.37
C LYS A 9 20.17 1.79 3.75
N SER A 10 19.43 2.11 4.81
CA SER A 10 19.91 1.97 6.19
C SER A 10 19.80 0.54 6.73
N THR A 11 18.96 -0.30 6.13
CA THR A 11 18.75 -1.69 6.54
C THR A 11 19.77 -2.62 5.89
N ASP A 12 19.90 -2.55 4.56
CA ASP A 12 20.80 -3.38 3.77
C ASP A 12 21.13 -2.64 2.46
N LYS A 13 22.36 -2.16 2.36
CA LYS A 13 22.83 -1.39 1.20
C LYS A 13 22.86 -2.24 -0.09
N ASN A 14 23.23 -3.51 0.00
CA ASN A 14 23.31 -4.38 -1.18
C ASN A 14 21.91 -4.62 -1.76
N LEU A 15 20.94 -4.91 -0.90
CA LEU A 15 19.55 -5.04 -1.33
C LEU A 15 18.99 -3.73 -1.90
N PHE A 16 19.33 -2.59 -1.28
CA PHE A 16 18.99 -1.27 -1.79
C PHE A 16 19.55 -1.01 -3.20
N ASP A 17 20.81 -1.34 -3.44
CA ASP A 17 21.46 -1.12 -4.74
C ASP A 17 20.80 -1.99 -5.83
N ILE A 18 20.49 -3.27 -5.53
CA ILE A 18 19.80 -4.17 -6.47
C ILE A 18 18.42 -3.62 -6.86
N ILE A 19 17.61 -3.23 -5.88
CA ILE A 19 16.22 -2.83 -6.15
C ILE A 19 16.13 -1.44 -6.78
N THR A 20 17.09 -0.55 -6.49
CA THR A 20 17.19 0.75 -7.15
C THR A 20 17.53 0.60 -8.63
N GLU A 21 18.38 -0.37 -8.98
CA GLU A 21 18.64 -0.71 -10.38
C GLU A 21 17.37 -1.26 -11.06
N ALA A 22 16.57 -2.08 -10.37
CA ALA A 22 15.28 -2.54 -10.89
C ALA A 22 14.33 -1.37 -11.20
N GLU A 23 14.20 -0.38 -10.29
CA GLU A 23 13.39 0.82 -10.55
C GLU A 23 13.92 1.62 -11.75
N LYS A 24 15.24 1.68 -11.94
CA LYS A 24 15.85 2.36 -13.09
C LYS A 24 15.53 1.64 -14.39
N LEU A 25 15.72 0.32 -14.43
CA LEU A 25 15.38 -0.50 -15.58
C LEU A 25 13.91 -0.37 -15.96
N TYR A 26 13.01 -0.28 -14.98
CA TYR A 26 11.59 -0.04 -15.26
C TYR A 26 11.35 1.32 -15.93
N ARG A 27 11.94 2.40 -15.41
CA ARG A 27 11.81 3.75 -15.99
C ARG A 27 12.36 3.82 -17.40
N ASP A 28 13.43 3.08 -17.67
CA ASP A 28 14.10 3.00 -18.96
C ASP A 28 13.44 1.95 -19.90
N GLU A 29 12.26 1.43 -19.52
CA GLU A 29 11.45 0.46 -20.27
C GLU A 29 12.12 -0.92 -20.50
N TYR A 30 13.20 -1.21 -19.77
CA TYR A 30 13.86 -2.52 -19.70
C TYR A 30 13.11 -3.46 -18.74
N PHE A 31 11.85 -3.75 -19.07
CA PHE A 31 10.93 -4.47 -18.18
C PHE A 31 11.38 -5.89 -17.82
N GLU A 32 12.02 -6.61 -18.73
CA GLU A 32 12.51 -7.97 -18.46
C GLU A 32 13.69 -7.97 -17.51
N GLN A 33 14.62 -7.04 -17.69
CA GLN A 33 15.75 -6.85 -16.80
C GLN A 33 15.26 -6.38 -15.42
N CYS A 34 14.24 -5.51 -15.37
CA CYS A 34 13.57 -5.14 -14.12
C CYS A 34 13.06 -6.38 -13.37
N MET A 35 12.30 -7.26 -14.04
CA MET A 35 11.82 -8.52 -13.45
C MET A 35 12.96 -9.46 -13.03
N GLY A 36 14.05 -9.51 -13.80
CA GLY A 36 15.27 -10.25 -13.43
C GLY A 36 15.92 -9.71 -12.15
N GLN A 37 16.01 -8.38 -12.00
CA GLN A 37 16.56 -7.75 -10.81
C GLN A 37 15.66 -7.92 -9.58
N THR A 38 14.33 -7.83 -9.71
CA THR A 38 13.42 -8.10 -8.59
C THR A 38 13.46 -9.56 -8.13
N ARG A 39 13.68 -10.52 -9.04
CA ARG A 39 14.00 -11.90 -8.66
C ARG A 39 15.31 -11.98 -7.90
N ARG A 40 16.39 -11.39 -8.41
CA ARG A 40 17.70 -11.37 -7.73
C ARG A 40 17.57 -10.76 -6.33
N PHE A 41 16.79 -9.70 -6.19
CA PHE A 41 16.46 -9.06 -4.93
C PHE A 41 15.77 -10.04 -3.97
N GLY A 42 14.68 -10.69 -4.40
CA GLY A 42 13.97 -11.70 -3.61
C GLY A 42 14.85 -12.87 -3.19
N GLU A 43 15.73 -13.33 -4.09
CA GLU A 43 16.68 -14.40 -3.79
C GLU A 43 17.66 -14.01 -2.67
N ASN A 44 18.21 -12.80 -2.71
CA ASN A 44 19.11 -12.32 -1.66
C ASN A 44 18.38 -12.08 -0.33
N ILE A 45 17.13 -11.62 -0.36
CA ILE A 45 16.30 -11.55 0.86
C ILE A 45 16.09 -12.94 1.45
N CYS A 46 15.75 -13.92 0.62
CA CYS A 46 15.54 -15.30 1.08
C CYS A 46 16.82 -15.85 1.74
N LYS A 47 18.00 -15.62 1.13
CA LYS A 47 19.31 -15.93 1.72
C LYS A 47 19.48 -15.27 3.08
N ASN A 48 19.21 -13.97 3.17
CA ASN A 48 19.41 -13.17 4.38
C ASN A 48 18.44 -13.52 5.53
N VAL A 49 17.24 -14.00 5.22
CA VAL A 49 16.24 -14.44 6.21
C VAL A 49 16.56 -15.84 6.73
N LEU A 50 17.01 -16.74 5.85
CA LEU A 50 17.46 -18.06 6.27
C LEU A 50 18.73 -17.98 7.13
N GLY A 51 19.68 -17.11 6.77
CA GLY A 51 20.94 -16.93 7.52
C GLY A 51 21.64 -18.27 7.77
N ASP A 52 22.03 -18.51 9.02
CA ASP A 52 22.70 -19.76 9.43
C ASP A 52 21.80 -21.00 9.40
N ARG A 53 20.50 -20.83 9.14
CA ARG A 53 19.56 -21.95 8.96
C ARG A 53 19.60 -22.50 7.55
N ARG A 54 20.43 -21.93 6.66
CA ARG A 54 20.80 -22.59 5.41
C ARG A 54 21.60 -23.85 5.73
N THR A 55 21.25 -24.94 5.08
CA THR A 55 22.05 -26.17 5.09
C THR A 55 22.69 -26.34 3.73
N THR A 56 21.93 -26.83 2.75
CA THR A 56 22.43 -27.24 1.43
C THR A 56 21.73 -26.49 0.28
N GLU A 57 20.97 -25.43 0.57
CA GLU A 57 20.15 -24.76 -0.44
C GLU A 57 21.03 -23.95 -1.40
N GLU A 58 21.14 -24.42 -2.65
CA GLU A 58 21.88 -23.73 -3.71
C GLU A 58 20.97 -22.82 -4.54
N THR A 59 19.73 -23.23 -4.76
CA THR A 59 18.80 -22.51 -5.65
C THR A 59 17.80 -21.65 -4.89
N PHE A 60 17.16 -20.72 -5.62
CA PHE A 60 16.06 -19.94 -5.05
C PHE A 60 14.87 -20.83 -4.65
N ASP A 61 14.63 -21.94 -5.35
CA ASP A 61 13.56 -22.87 -5.01
C ASP A 61 13.78 -23.58 -3.69
N ASP A 62 14.98 -24.11 -3.48
CA ASP A 62 15.33 -24.85 -2.25
C ASP A 62 15.20 -23.95 -1.03
N MET A 63 15.62 -22.69 -1.17
CA MET A 63 15.47 -21.70 -0.11
C MET A 63 14.01 -21.37 0.18
N LEU A 64 13.16 -21.23 -0.84
CA LEU A 64 11.73 -20.97 -0.63
C LEU A 64 11.01 -22.15 0.01
N ALA A 65 11.34 -23.38 -0.39
CA ALA A 65 10.83 -24.59 0.25
C ALA A 65 11.22 -24.64 1.73
N THR A 66 12.51 -24.43 2.03
CA THR A 66 13.01 -24.40 3.42
C THR A 66 12.36 -23.31 4.25
N LEU A 67 12.20 -22.11 3.68
CA LEU A 67 11.57 -20.99 4.36
C LEU A 67 10.10 -21.29 4.66
N LYS A 68 9.40 -21.93 3.72
CA LYS A 68 8.01 -22.39 3.88
C LYS A 68 7.90 -23.45 4.97
N ASP A 69 8.78 -24.44 4.99
CA ASP A 69 8.76 -25.50 6.01
C ASP A 69 9.06 -24.97 7.42
N LYS A 70 9.86 -23.90 7.51
CA LYS A 70 10.19 -23.23 8.78
C LYS A 70 9.17 -22.15 9.18
N SER A 71 8.20 -21.84 8.32
CA SER A 71 7.15 -20.87 8.61
C SER A 71 6.17 -21.42 9.65
N LYS A 72 5.67 -20.54 10.51
CA LYS A 72 4.59 -20.83 11.46
C LYS A 72 3.21 -20.70 10.81
N GLY A 73 3.15 -20.35 9.52
CA GLY A 73 1.91 -20.23 8.75
C GLY A 73 1.02 -19.05 9.14
N ASN A 74 1.56 -18.02 9.80
CA ASN A 74 0.79 -16.81 10.05
C ASN A 74 0.54 -16.04 8.73
N PRO A 75 -0.51 -15.20 8.66
CA PRO A 75 -0.87 -14.52 7.42
C PRO A 75 0.25 -13.68 6.83
N GLN A 76 1.06 -13.03 7.66
CA GLN A 76 2.17 -12.18 7.24
C GLN A 76 3.31 -12.98 6.59
N GLU A 77 3.67 -14.12 7.19
CA GLU A 77 4.67 -15.02 6.61
C GLU A 77 4.18 -15.64 5.30
N LYS A 78 2.87 -15.94 5.20
CA LYS A 78 2.27 -16.44 3.97
C LYS A 78 2.33 -15.40 2.85
N GLU A 79 1.94 -14.16 3.14
CA GLU A 79 2.03 -13.06 2.17
C GLU A 79 3.47 -12.83 1.70
N PHE A 80 4.42 -12.81 2.64
CA PHE A 80 5.85 -12.70 2.34
C PHE A 80 6.35 -13.82 1.42
N LEU A 81 5.97 -15.07 1.69
CA LEU A 81 6.31 -16.22 0.84
C LEU A 81 5.66 -16.13 -0.53
N ASP A 82 4.37 -15.77 -0.58
CA ASP A 82 3.62 -15.63 -1.83
C ASP A 82 4.25 -14.54 -2.72
N ASP A 83 4.72 -13.44 -2.13
CA ASP A 83 5.46 -12.39 -2.84
C ASP A 83 6.76 -12.91 -3.42
N LEU A 84 7.57 -13.61 -2.61
CA LEU A 84 8.83 -14.18 -3.09
C LEU A 84 8.62 -15.21 -4.21
N TYR A 85 7.61 -16.07 -4.12
CA TYR A 85 7.26 -17.02 -5.19
C TYR A 85 6.87 -16.30 -6.48
N PHE A 86 6.16 -15.17 -6.38
CA PHE A 86 5.81 -14.37 -7.54
C PHE A 86 7.02 -13.74 -8.21
N LEU A 87 7.91 -13.12 -7.43
CA LEU A 87 9.16 -12.55 -7.94
C LEU A 87 9.99 -13.63 -8.64
N LYS A 88 10.12 -14.81 -8.01
CA LYS A 88 10.80 -15.97 -8.59
C LYS A 88 10.18 -16.39 -9.93
N ARG A 89 8.85 -16.57 -9.97
CA ARG A 89 8.13 -17.02 -11.16
C ARG A 89 8.30 -16.05 -12.33
N ASN A 90 8.10 -14.76 -12.11
CA ASN A 90 8.15 -13.77 -13.18
C ASN A 90 9.57 -13.43 -13.61
N GLY A 91 10.53 -13.39 -12.68
CA GLY A 91 11.94 -13.25 -13.04
C GLY A 91 12.45 -14.43 -13.87
N ASN A 92 12.13 -15.67 -13.48
CA ASN A 92 12.50 -16.85 -14.29
C ASN A 92 11.91 -16.78 -15.70
N LYS A 93 10.63 -16.40 -15.83
CA LYS A 93 9.97 -16.22 -17.13
C LYS A 93 10.63 -15.11 -17.96
N SER A 94 11.08 -14.03 -17.34
CA SER A 94 11.72 -12.90 -18.03
C SER A 94 13.12 -13.22 -18.56
N VAL A 95 13.87 -14.09 -17.87
CA VAL A 95 15.24 -14.45 -18.24
C VAL A 95 15.30 -15.65 -19.19
N HIS A 96 14.40 -16.61 -19.01
CA HIS A 96 14.40 -17.87 -19.77
C HIS A 96 13.21 -17.97 -20.75
N GLY A 97 12.48 -16.88 -20.95
CA GLY A 97 11.39 -16.83 -21.91
C GLY A 97 11.90 -17.00 -23.34
N SER A 98 11.16 -17.75 -24.15
CA SER A 98 11.47 -17.89 -25.59
C SER A 98 11.10 -16.66 -26.42
N SER A 99 10.33 -15.73 -25.85
CA SER A 99 9.90 -14.49 -26.52
C SER A 99 10.00 -13.29 -25.59
N VAL A 100 10.41 -12.16 -26.17
CA VAL A 100 10.48 -10.86 -25.50
C VAL A 100 9.07 -10.27 -25.42
N LYS A 101 8.54 -10.10 -24.20
CA LYS A 101 7.13 -9.70 -23.98
C LYS A 101 6.95 -8.22 -23.68
N LYS A 102 8.00 -7.50 -23.30
CA LYS A 102 7.95 -6.09 -22.86
C LYS A 102 6.77 -5.79 -21.93
N ASP A 103 6.54 -6.65 -20.95
CA ASP A 103 5.37 -6.59 -20.08
C ASP A 103 5.58 -5.59 -18.92
N GLY A 104 5.26 -4.32 -19.17
CA GLY A 104 5.35 -3.24 -18.19
C GLY A 104 4.36 -3.36 -17.03
N ILE A 105 3.26 -4.11 -17.18
CA ILE A 105 2.27 -4.31 -16.11
C ILE A 105 2.83 -5.32 -15.11
N THR A 106 3.29 -6.48 -15.60
CA THR A 106 3.90 -7.49 -14.74
C THR A 106 5.19 -6.99 -14.10
N ALA A 107 6.00 -6.20 -14.80
CA ALA A 107 7.19 -5.60 -14.23
C ALA A 107 6.87 -4.61 -13.10
N LEU A 108 5.78 -3.84 -13.22
CA LEU A 108 5.31 -2.95 -12.16
C LEU A 108 4.84 -3.74 -10.94
N GLU A 109 4.06 -4.79 -11.15
CA GLU A 109 3.61 -5.67 -10.07
C GLU A 109 4.80 -6.32 -9.35
N CYS A 110 5.85 -6.71 -10.09
CA CYS A 110 7.09 -7.20 -9.47
C CYS A 110 7.75 -6.15 -8.57
N LEU A 111 7.77 -4.87 -8.95
CA LEU A 111 8.31 -3.82 -8.08
C LEU A 111 7.44 -3.59 -6.83
N GLN A 112 6.12 -3.59 -7.00
CA GLN A 112 5.17 -3.45 -5.89
C GLN A 112 5.30 -4.59 -4.88
N ARG A 113 5.39 -5.84 -5.35
CA ARG A 113 5.59 -6.99 -4.45
C ARG A 113 6.98 -7.01 -3.85
N ALA A 114 8.02 -6.62 -4.59
CA ALA A 114 9.35 -6.43 -4.02
C ALA A 114 9.37 -5.37 -2.91
N PHE A 115 8.50 -4.35 -3.00
CA PHE A 115 8.33 -3.36 -1.94
C PHE A 115 7.74 -3.96 -0.66
N GLU A 116 6.69 -4.76 -0.75
CA GLU A 116 6.11 -5.45 0.42
C GLU A 116 7.10 -6.43 1.06
N VAL A 117 7.86 -7.16 0.23
CA VAL A 117 8.98 -8.00 0.68
C VAL A 117 10.04 -7.16 1.41
N ALA A 118 10.39 -5.98 0.90
CA ALA A 118 11.36 -5.07 1.53
C ALA A 118 10.88 -4.52 2.87
N ILE A 119 9.58 -4.21 2.99
CA ILE A 119 8.95 -3.80 4.25
C ILE A 119 9.04 -4.94 5.26
N SER A 120 8.59 -6.14 4.88
CA SER A 120 8.62 -7.34 5.72
C SER A 120 10.03 -7.67 6.19
N TYR A 121 11.01 -7.61 5.28
CA TYR A 121 12.43 -7.81 5.61
C TYR A 121 12.96 -6.75 6.58
N SER A 122 12.59 -5.47 6.37
CA SER A 122 13.01 -4.39 7.26
C SER A 122 12.40 -4.52 8.66
N VAL A 123 11.14 -4.98 8.76
CA VAL A 123 10.50 -5.32 10.04
C VAL A 123 11.24 -6.48 10.71
N TYR A 124 11.61 -7.51 9.94
CA TYR A 124 12.37 -8.65 10.44
C TYR A 124 13.74 -8.25 11.01
N LYS A 125 14.48 -7.34 10.33
CA LYS A 125 15.81 -6.90 10.77
C LYS A 125 15.79 -5.86 11.88
N ASN A 126 14.92 -4.86 11.78
CA ASN A 126 14.97 -3.67 12.64
C ASN A 126 13.77 -3.54 13.60
N GLY A 127 12.83 -4.48 13.55
CA GLY A 127 11.57 -4.40 14.27
C GLY A 127 10.51 -3.52 13.57
N PRO A 128 9.25 -3.60 14.02
CA PRO A 128 8.17 -2.81 13.45
C PRO A 128 8.34 -1.32 13.80
N SER A 129 8.10 -0.45 12.82
CA SER A 129 7.93 0.99 13.08
C SER A 129 6.71 1.51 12.35
N GLU A 130 5.95 2.39 12.99
CA GLU A 130 4.73 2.97 12.42
C GLU A 130 5.02 3.67 11.08
N LYS A 131 6.15 4.37 10.99
CA LYS A 131 6.60 5.02 9.77
C LYS A 131 6.88 4.04 8.63
N LEU A 132 7.42 2.86 8.94
CA LEU A 132 7.69 1.80 7.95
C LEU A 132 6.39 1.14 7.49
N LEU A 133 5.50 0.79 8.43
CA LEU A 133 4.24 0.09 8.14
C LEU A 133 3.21 0.96 7.39
N ARG A 134 3.33 2.28 7.44
CA ARG A 134 2.49 3.22 6.68
C ARG A 134 3.01 3.48 5.26
N ARG A 135 4.18 2.94 4.88
CA ARG A 135 4.72 3.14 3.55
C ARG A 135 3.89 2.37 2.53
N GLN A 136 3.76 2.97 1.35
CA GLN A 136 3.08 2.39 0.21
C GLN A 136 3.94 2.65 -1.01
N TYR A 137 3.92 1.73 -1.96
CA TYR A 137 4.60 1.93 -3.22
C TYR A 137 3.96 3.08 -4.00
N ASP A 138 4.77 4.05 -4.42
CA ASP A 138 4.32 5.23 -5.16
C ASP A 138 4.76 5.12 -6.62
N THR A 139 3.80 4.73 -7.47
CA THR A 139 4.02 4.63 -8.93
C THR A 139 4.25 6.00 -9.57
N GLU A 140 3.66 7.08 -9.04
CA GLU A 140 3.91 8.42 -9.55
C GLU A 140 5.35 8.84 -9.24
N LEU A 141 5.86 8.52 -8.04
CA LEU A 141 7.26 8.70 -7.68
C LEU A 141 8.20 7.91 -8.60
N LEU A 142 7.85 6.65 -8.88
CA LEU A 142 8.63 5.80 -9.79
C LEU A 142 8.80 6.47 -11.16
N ILE A 143 7.71 6.96 -11.75
CA ILE A 143 7.71 7.50 -13.12
C ILE A 143 8.28 8.92 -13.17
N THR A 144 7.93 9.76 -12.21
CA THR A 144 8.22 11.21 -12.26
C THR A 144 9.46 11.62 -11.47
N GLY A 145 9.97 10.75 -10.59
CA GLY A 145 11.04 11.06 -9.64
C GLY A 145 10.65 12.06 -8.55
N LYS A 146 9.38 12.47 -8.47
CA LYS A 146 8.86 13.47 -7.52
C LYS A 146 7.87 12.82 -6.57
N LYS A 147 8.07 13.03 -5.27
CA LYS A 147 7.12 12.59 -4.24
C LYS A 147 5.83 13.39 -4.37
N ASN A 148 4.72 12.69 -4.53
CA ASN A 148 3.42 13.32 -4.56
C ASN A 148 2.74 13.27 -3.19
N LYS A 149 1.83 14.22 -2.97
CA LYS A 149 1.03 14.28 -1.73
C LYS A 149 0.05 13.12 -1.71
N SER A 150 -0.13 12.51 -0.53
CA SER A 150 -1.12 11.43 -0.36
C SER A 150 -2.53 11.93 -0.70
N LEU A 151 -3.45 11.03 -1.07
CA LEU A 151 -4.86 11.39 -1.32
C LEU A 151 -5.45 12.16 -0.13
N SER A 152 -5.18 11.70 1.11
CA SER A 152 -5.65 12.36 2.32
C SER A 152 -5.12 13.80 2.46
N GLU A 153 -3.84 14.02 2.13
CA GLU A 153 -3.26 15.37 2.08
C GLU A 153 -3.86 16.23 0.97
N ARG A 154 -4.10 15.65 -0.22
CA ARG A 154 -4.77 16.32 -1.34
C ARG A 154 -6.18 16.76 -0.93
N TYR A 155 -6.96 15.89 -0.29
CA TYR A 155 -8.30 16.21 0.23
C TYR A 155 -8.25 17.27 1.34
N SER A 156 -7.32 17.17 2.28
CA SER A 156 -7.17 18.13 3.37
C SER A 156 -6.79 19.52 2.84
N GLN A 157 -5.90 19.59 1.85
CA GLN A 157 -5.53 20.84 1.20
C GLN A 157 -6.65 21.39 0.33
N ALA A 158 -7.40 20.55 -0.40
CA ALA A 158 -8.57 20.98 -1.14
C ALA A 158 -9.61 21.59 -0.19
N LYS A 159 -9.92 20.93 0.93
CA LYS A 159 -10.83 21.45 1.96
C LYS A 159 -10.36 22.78 2.55
N GLN A 160 -9.07 22.92 2.85
CA GLN A 160 -8.49 24.18 3.34
C GLN A 160 -8.51 25.30 2.29
N ARG A 161 -8.29 24.97 1.01
CA ARG A 161 -8.39 25.94 -0.11
C ARG A 161 -9.82 26.41 -0.31
N SER A 162 -10.80 25.50 -0.27
CA SER A 162 -12.23 25.84 -0.35
C SER A 162 -12.70 26.71 0.82
N GLN A 163 -12.13 26.54 2.02
CA GLN A 163 -12.44 27.40 3.18
C GLN A 163 -11.79 28.79 3.08
N LYS A 164 -10.66 28.93 2.39
CA LYS A 164 -9.99 30.22 2.16
C LYS A 164 -10.59 31.02 0.99
N GLN A 165 -11.38 30.39 0.12
CA GLN A 165 -12.01 31.00 -1.04
C GLN A 165 -13.48 31.43 -0.82
N MET A 166 -13.95 31.55 0.42
CA MET A 166 -15.20 32.31 0.65
C MET A 166 -14.88 33.81 0.61
N PRO A 167 -15.34 34.57 -0.40
CA PRO A 167 -15.26 36.02 -0.34
C PRO A 167 -16.09 36.49 0.85
N LYS A 168 -15.46 37.20 1.79
CA LYS A 168 -16.18 38.13 2.66
C LYS A 168 -16.76 39.21 1.75
N ASN A 169 -17.98 39.00 1.25
CA ASN A 169 -18.76 40.09 0.71
C ASN A 169 -19.12 41.02 1.87
N GLU A 170 -18.26 42.00 2.13
CA GLU A 170 -18.63 43.23 2.83
C GLU A 170 -19.57 44.00 1.91
N ILE A 171 -20.87 43.70 2.01
CA ILE A 171 -21.90 44.59 1.47
C ILE A 171 -21.97 45.78 2.41
N SER A 172 -21.34 46.87 2.01
CA SER A 172 -21.51 48.20 2.61
C SER A 172 -22.93 48.70 2.34
N VAL A 173 -23.87 48.37 3.23
CA VAL A 173 -25.20 49.00 3.25
C VAL A 173 -25.14 50.26 4.12
N LYS A 174 -25.23 51.42 3.48
CA LYS A 174 -25.48 52.72 4.11
C LYS A 174 -26.75 52.64 4.97
N LYS A 175 -26.62 53.05 6.23
CA LYS A 175 -27.72 53.19 7.21
C LYS A 175 -28.56 54.44 6.91
N THR A 176 -29.88 54.31 6.97
CA THR A 176 -30.80 55.38 7.36
C THR A 176 -31.80 54.84 8.40
N ALA A 177 -31.83 55.53 9.56
CA ALA A 177 -32.84 55.65 10.62
C ALA A 177 -33.70 54.41 10.97
N ALA A 178 -33.45 53.72 12.10
CA ALA A 178 -33.87 54.04 13.48
C ALA A 178 -35.31 53.59 13.86
N LYS A 179 -35.43 52.52 14.68
CA LYS A 179 -36.17 52.55 15.98
C LYS A 179 -36.01 51.26 16.82
N LYS A 180 -35.56 51.47 18.07
CA LYS A 180 -35.84 50.76 19.37
C LYS A 180 -35.40 49.28 19.55
N GLU A 181 -34.38 49.05 20.38
CA GLU A 181 -34.44 48.69 21.84
C GLU A 181 -34.76 47.19 22.04
N LYS A 182 -34.02 46.33 22.78
CA LYS A 182 -33.34 46.48 24.08
C LYS A 182 -32.16 45.48 24.25
N LEU A 183 -31.22 45.87 25.11
CA LEU A 183 -30.40 45.13 26.12
C LEU A 183 -30.11 43.62 25.88
N SER A 184 -28.92 43.06 26.10
CA SER A 184 -27.97 43.25 27.20
C SER A 184 -26.63 42.57 26.87
N SER A 185 -25.57 43.20 27.37
CA SER A 185 -24.19 42.73 27.50
C SER A 185 -24.04 41.40 28.25
N ASN A 186 -23.09 40.55 27.85
CA ASN A 186 -21.87 40.30 28.64
C ASN A 186 -20.91 39.28 28.00
N LYS A 187 -19.65 39.72 27.85
CA LYS A 187 -18.43 38.89 27.77
C LYS A 187 -18.27 38.10 29.08
N THR A 188 -17.84 36.84 29.03
CA THR A 188 -16.73 36.37 29.88
C THR A 188 -16.03 35.13 29.31
N LYS A 189 -14.73 35.07 29.63
CA LYS A 189 -13.65 34.16 29.27
C LYS A 189 -13.77 32.73 29.84
N ASN A 190 -12.75 31.91 29.49
CA ASN A 190 -12.23 30.67 30.10
C ASN A 190 -12.87 29.37 29.59
N LYS A 191 -12.19 28.22 29.45
CA LYS A 191 -10.92 27.71 30.01
C LYS A 191 -10.52 26.44 29.23
N ASN A 192 -9.24 26.06 29.31
CA ASN A 192 -8.67 24.76 28.93
C ASN A 192 -9.54 23.54 29.32
N GLN A 193 -9.62 22.53 28.44
CA GLN A 193 -9.94 21.14 28.84
C GLN A 193 -9.16 20.10 28.03
N LYS A 194 -8.67 19.09 28.78
CA LYS A 194 -7.92 17.87 28.45
C LYS A 194 -8.66 16.92 27.47
N PRO A 195 -7.96 15.92 26.86
CA PRO A 195 -8.53 15.04 25.85
C PRO A 195 -9.58 14.09 26.45
N LYS A 196 -10.72 13.98 25.78
CA LYS A 196 -11.75 12.97 26.07
C LYS A 196 -11.43 11.66 25.36
N ASN A 197 -11.33 10.62 26.17
CA ASN A 197 -11.50 9.21 25.83
C ASN A 197 -12.74 9.03 24.93
N TYR A 198 -12.63 8.30 23.82
CA TYR A 198 -13.79 7.82 23.07
C TYR A 198 -13.84 6.29 23.11
N GLN A 199 -14.63 5.80 24.06
CA GLN A 199 -15.27 4.50 23.97
C GLN A 199 -16.34 4.54 22.85
N ASN A 200 -16.54 3.36 22.26
CA ASN A 200 -17.50 2.97 21.24
C ASN A 200 -18.85 3.72 21.24
N LYS A 201 -19.28 4.11 20.03
CA LYS A 201 -20.71 4.12 19.65
C LYS A 201 -20.89 3.48 18.27
N SER A 202 -21.79 2.51 18.27
CA SER A 202 -22.35 1.72 17.17
C SER A 202 -23.05 2.55 16.09
N GLY A 203 -23.14 1.99 14.88
CA GLY A 203 -24.31 2.22 14.03
C GLY A 203 -24.07 2.66 12.59
N ARG A 204 -22.98 2.24 11.92
CA ARG A 204 -22.94 2.17 10.46
C ARG A 204 -22.26 0.88 10.04
N ILE A 205 -23.01 0.01 9.37
CA ILE A 205 -22.47 -1.21 8.76
C ILE A 205 -21.38 -0.75 7.79
N SER A 206 -20.16 -1.22 8.01
CA SER A 206 -19.02 -0.92 7.14
C SER A 206 -19.37 -1.30 5.71
N ILE A 207 -18.98 -0.49 4.72
CA ILE A 207 -19.22 -0.75 3.29
C ILE A 207 -18.74 -2.15 2.89
N PHE A 208 -17.68 -2.64 3.54
CA PHE A 208 -17.19 -4.01 3.40
C PHE A 208 -18.25 -5.09 3.72
N TRP A 209 -18.99 -4.92 4.81
CA TRP A 209 -20.07 -5.83 5.21
C TRP A 209 -21.27 -5.75 4.25
N LEU A 210 -21.53 -4.57 3.68
CA LEU A 210 -22.57 -4.36 2.69
C LEU A 210 -22.23 -5.10 1.37
N ILE A 211 -20.98 -5.03 0.93
CA ILE A 211 -20.49 -5.75 -0.26
C ILE A 211 -20.51 -7.27 -0.04
N MET A 212 -20.13 -7.75 1.14
CA MET A 212 -20.17 -9.18 1.49
C MET A 212 -21.59 -9.76 1.41
N ILE A 213 -22.59 -9.02 1.92
CA ILE A 213 -23.99 -9.46 1.85
C ILE A 213 -24.46 -9.56 0.39
N ILE A 214 -24.13 -8.57 -0.44
CA ILE A 214 -24.51 -8.57 -1.86
C ILE A 214 -23.86 -9.77 -2.59
N ALA A 215 -22.56 -10.00 -2.40
CA ALA A 215 -21.86 -11.12 -3.03
C ALA A 215 -22.44 -12.49 -2.62
N PHE A 216 -22.81 -12.64 -1.35
CA PHE A 216 -23.43 -13.87 -0.84
C PHE A 216 -24.82 -14.11 -1.45
N THR A 217 -25.65 -13.06 -1.58
CA THR A 217 -26.97 -13.19 -2.21
C THR A 217 -26.91 -13.59 -3.68
N ILE A 218 -25.95 -13.05 -4.45
CA ILE A 218 -25.74 -13.42 -5.85
C ILE A 218 -25.28 -14.88 -5.97
N SER A 219 -24.43 -15.35 -5.06
CA SER A 219 -24.01 -16.75 -5.04
C SER A 219 -25.18 -17.70 -4.77
N LEU A 220 -26.06 -17.40 -3.82
CA LEU A 220 -27.22 -18.26 -3.57
C LEU A 220 -28.22 -18.29 -4.74
N THR A 221 -28.46 -17.16 -5.40
CA THR A 221 -29.39 -17.12 -6.54
C THR A 221 -28.85 -17.88 -7.74
N THR A 222 -27.55 -17.79 -8.02
CA THR A 222 -26.93 -18.57 -9.11
C THR A 222 -26.98 -20.08 -8.86
N ILE A 223 -26.72 -20.53 -7.62
CA ILE A 223 -26.81 -21.95 -7.24
C ILE A 223 -28.27 -22.44 -7.31
N GLY A 224 -29.22 -21.65 -6.80
CA GLY A 224 -30.65 -21.99 -6.87
C GLY A 224 -31.18 -22.08 -8.30
N PHE A 225 -30.73 -21.18 -9.18
CA PHE A 225 -31.08 -21.22 -10.61
C PHE A 225 -30.50 -22.45 -11.30
N LEU A 226 -29.23 -22.78 -11.03
CA LEU A 226 -28.59 -23.99 -11.54
C LEU A 226 -29.36 -25.25 -11.11
N LEU A 227 -29.70 -25.36 -9.83
CA LEU A 227 -30.48 -26.48 -9.31
C LEU A 227 -31.88 -26.59 -9.94
N LEU A 228 -32.58 -25.47 -10.15
CA LEU A 228 -33.88 -25.47 -10.85
C LEU A 228 -33.76 -25.88 -12.32
N THR A 229 -32.67 -25.52 -13.00
CA THR A 229 -32.47 -25.90 -14.41
C THR A 229 -32.03 -27.35 -14.59
N THR A 230 -31.40 -27.96 -13.58
CA THR A 230 -31.03 -29.39 -13.59
C THR A 230 -32.15 -30.31 -13.13
N ILE A 231 -33.20 -29.78 -12.49
CA ILE A 231 -34.40 -30.51 -12.07
C ILE A 231 -35.54 -30.12 -13.03
N LYS A 232 -35.45 -30.60 -14.26
CA LYS A 232 -36.63 -30.78 -15.12
C LYS A 232 -36.69 -32.27 -15.48
N PRO A 233 -37.80 -32.98 -15.22
CA PRO A 233 -38.00 -34.34 -15.71
C PRO A 233 -38.08 -34.38 -17.23
#